data_AF-A0A6I6AIL6-F1
#
_entry.id   AF-A0A6I6AIL6-F1
#
_cell.length_a   1.000
_cell.length_b   1.000
_cell.length_c   1.000
_cell.angle_alpha   90.00
_cell.angle_beta   90.00
_cell.angle_gamma   90.00
#
_symmetry.space_group_name_H-M   'P 1'
#
loop_
_entity.id
_entity.type
_entity.pdbx_description
1 polymer ?
#
loop_
_entity_poly.entity_id
_entity_poly.type
_entity_poly.pdbx_seq_one_letter_code
_entity_poly.pdbx_strand_id
1 'polypeptide(L)'
;MRPKNPRVGSSVVSVLATIACLSIVLAVTFYLVNRQPQVTVEKVDEQIQAPAETPLVMEEQQEEVVVVPEQTPEPVQETPRVTPEEMVAAQLAAGEFGQAIETAETVADLNERTMLLKMVVKAQMDSGDFVAALGTINRIPLAEARTQAMSERAQAMSLAGGSQLADFTELIQLIQTQTSGLWSDTGEGDGEISQFSSGVKVDPNGLLHQISQQERNGQLAALGIKARQANLNQNVAQNSQLRLVSLTRLEQQVQQLIEEGRSPVETMKMLAGLTKVQYIFVYPKENEVVIAGPAEAWIYNEQGQAVGVESGRPVLQLDDLVTVLRTFSDQGEKIFGCSFDPRPEGLARVKEFVAQSNARGPLHAGGGVRNWTRQLKDKLGVQDITQYGVPDTSRVARVLIEADYRMKMIGIGKLDAGANIPSYFDLLAKENSQSAQKLEALRWWLTMKYDSVLHNPQRTAFELVGSSVLCQSENQIVTKEGQRLQTGQAEKLNREFAANFTKHYQELAQKDLVYADLQNIFDLALVAALMQNEQLADRAGWEMNAFASNGMYRPAEYKPAHTVETVVNHRVYNGKDVVVQVAGGVRVDTASVVKNQNNLKVSPEVGAVSTKSQAPALPVGRWWWDLAN
;
A
#
# COMPACT_ATOMS: atom_id res chain seq x y z
N MET A 1 -50.59 65.12 -27.65
CA MET A 1 -49.49 65.37 -28.61
C MET A 1 -48.62 64.12 -28.72
N ARG A 2 -48.63 63.42 -29.87
CA ARG A 2 -47.49 62.60 -30.35
C ARG A 2 -46.46 63.56 -31.00
N PRO A 3 -45.26 63.13 -31.45
CA PRO A 3 -44.17 62.37 -30.81
C PRO A 3 -42.78 63.05 -31.07
N LYS A 4 -41.66 62.50 -30.58
CA LYS A 4 -40.35 62.53 -31.30
C LYS A 4 -39.31 61.57 -30.68
N ASN A 5 -38.89 60.59 -31.48
CA ASN A 5 -37.71 59.73 -31.28
C ASN A 5 -36.39 60.52 -31.44
N PRO A 6 -35.27 59.97 -30.95
CA PRO A 6 -34.02 59.92 -31.70
C PRO A 6 -33.63 58.44 -31.96
N ARG A 7 -33.73 57.97 -33.22
CA ARG A 7 -32.63 57.81 -34.19
C ARG A 7 -31.52 56.86 -33.74
N VAL A 8 -31.65 55.61 -34.19
CA VAL A 8 -30.55 54.67 -34.41
C VAL A 8 -29.71 55.16 -35.59
N GLY A 9 -28.40 55.22 -35.40
CA GLY A 9 -27.40 55.36 -36.44
C GLY A 9 -26.21 54.48 -36.11
N SER A 10 -26.06 53.37 -36.83
CA SER A 10 -24.79 52.64 -36.98
C SER A 10 -23.74 53.61 -37.56
N SER A 11 -22.43 53.38 -37.48
CA SER A 11 -21.83 52.32 -38.29
C SER A 11 -20.29 52.34 -38.30
N VAL A 12 -19.74 51.15 -38.56
CA VAL A 12 -18.52 50.87 -39.34
C VAL A 12 -17.18 50.90 -38.59
N VAL A 13 -16.90 51.82 -37.67
CA VAL A 13 -15.54 51.90 -37.07
C VAL A 13 -15.26 50.78 -36.07
N SER A 14 -16.26 50.37 -35.28
CA SER A 14 -16.08 49.32 -34.27
C SER A 14 -15.96 47.92 -34.86
N VAL A 15 -16.56 47.63 -36.02
CA VAL A 15 -16.57 46.29 -36.62
C VAL A 15 -15.29 46.04 -37.43
N LEU A 16 -14.74 47.08 -38.08
CA LEU A 16 -13.45 46.97 -38.78
C LEU A 16 -12.27 46.73 -37.82
N ALA A 17 -12.30 47.32 -36.63
CA ALA A 17 -11.26 47.11 -35.62
C ALA A 17 -11.25 45.66 -35.07
N THR A 18 -12.42 45.05 -34.90
CA THR A 18 -12.53 43.65 -34.44
C THR A 18 -12.11 42.66 -35.53
N ILE A 19 -12.44 42.93 -36.80
CA ILE A 19 -12.02 42.08 -37.92
C ILE A 19 -10.50 42.17 -38.16
N ALA A 20 -9.89 43.36 -38.02
CA ALA A 20 -8.45 43.51 -38.15
C ALA A 20 -7.66 42.75 -37.06
N CYS A 21 -8.13 42.78 -35.80
CA CYS A 21 -7.51 42.02 -34.72
C CYS A 21 -7.65 40.50 -34.92
N LEU A 22 -8.80 40.03 -35.38
CA LEU A 22 -9.01 38.60 -35.63
C LEU A 22 -8.14 38.07 -36.79
N SER A 23 -7.94 38.88 -37.84
CA SER A 23 -7.07 38.54 -38.97
C SER A 23 -5.59 38.45 -38.58
N ILE A 24 -5.11 39.33 -37.69
CA ILE A 24 -3.73 39.29 -37.20
C ILE A 24 -3.51 38.05 -36.31
N VAL A 25 -4.46 37.73 -35.43
CA VAL A 25 -4.37 36.54 -34.58
C VAL A 25 -4.40 35.25 -35.43
N LEU A 26 -5.26 35.18 -36.45
CA LEU A 26 -5.29 34.04 -37.38
C LEU A 26 -4.02 33.92 -38.23
N ALA A 27 -3.44 35.03 -38.68
CA ALA A 27 -2.18 35.02 -39.44
C ALA A 27 -0.98 34.57 -38.58
N VAL A 28 -0.91 35.02 -37.32
CA VAL A 28 0.15 34.60 -36.38
C VAL A 28 -0.01 33.12 -36.02
N THR A 29 -1.25 32.65 -35.82
CA THR A 29 -1.52 31.24 -35.52
C THR A 29 -1.20 30.35 -36.72
N PHE A 30 -1.53 30.78 -37.95
CA PHE A 30 -1.15 30.06 -39.18
C PHE A 30 0.36 30.02 -39.37
N TYR A 31 1.07 31.12 -39.09
CA TYR A 31 2.54 31.19 -39.22
C TYR A 31 3.27 30.35 -38.17
N LEU A 32 2.72 30.22 -36.96
CA LEU A 32 3.30 29.38 -35.90
C LEU A 32 3.02 27.89 -36.11
N VAL A 33 1.88 27.52 -36.70
CA VAL A 33 1.50 26.11 -36.93
C VAL A 33 2.14 25.53 -38.21
N ASN A 34 2.42 26.34 -39.24
CA ASN A 34 2.97 25.86 -40.51
C ASN A 34 4.50 26.00 -40.64
N ARG A 35 5.26 26.07 -39.53
CA ARG A 35 6.72 25.93 -39.60
C ARG A 35 7.10 24.47 -39.89
N GLN A 36 7.21 24.13 -41.18
CA GLN A 36 8.00 22.98 -41.58
C GLN A 36 9.49 23.34 -41.49
N PRO A 37 10.33 22.53 -40.83
CA PRO A 37 11.76 22.73 -40.86
C PRO A 37 12.28 22.42 -42.28
N GLN A 38 12.87 23.43 -42.93
CA GLN A 38 13.72 23.20 -44.09
C GLN A 38 14.92 22.35 -43.62
N VAL A 39 14.92 21.08 -44.01
CA VAL A 39 16.10 20.23 -43.95
C VAL A 39 17.04 20.67 -45.07
N THR A 40 18.08 21.39 -44.71
CA THR A 40 19.23 21.61 -45.58
C THR A 40 19.96 20.27 -45.68
N VAL A 41 19.78 19.57 -46.80
CA VAL A 41 20.56 18.38 -47.14
C VAL A 41 21.94 18.85 -47.55
N GLU A 42 22.90 18.76 -46.62
CA GLU A 42 24.31 18.80 -46.94
C GLU A 42 24.65 17.49 -47.65
N LYS A 43 24.96 17.56 -48.95
CA LYS A 43 25.48 16.43 -49.73
C LYS A 43 26.83 16.02 -49.15
N VAL A 44 26.85 14.92 -48.42
CA VAL A 44 28.08 14.14 -48.20
C VAL A 44 28.13 13.12 -49.32
N ASP A 45 29.12 13.26 -50.22
CA ASP A 45 29.44 12.27 -51.24
C ASP A 45 30.01 11.02 -50.55
N GLU A 46 29.15 10.04 -50.29
CA GLU A 46 29.56 8.72 -49.81
C GLU A 46 29.86 7.84 -51.03
N GLN A 47 31.15 7.75 -51.39
CA GLN A 47 31.64 6.81 -52.39
C GLN A 47 31.50 5.38 -51.85
N ILE A 48 30.53 4.64 -52.39
CA ILE A 48 30.43 3.19 -52.21
C ILE A 48 31.59 2.55 -52.97
N GLN A 49 32.59 2.07 -52.24
CA GLN A 49 33.67 1.26 -52.79
C GLN A 49 33.39 -0.21 -52.46
N ALA A 50 32.95 -0.96 -53.48
CA ALA A 50 32.84 -2.41 -53.44
C ALA A 50 34.22 -3.04 -53.19
N PRO A 51 34.37 -4.03 -52.29
CA PRO A 51 35.62 -4.76 -52.19
C PRO A 51 35.75 -5.67 -53.41
N ALA A 52 36.81 -5.41 -54.18
CA ALA A 52 37.23 -6.20 -55.32
C ALA A 52 37.69 -7.58 -54.88
N GLU A 53 37.20 -8.61 -55.58
CA GLU A 53 37.76 -9.95 -55.60
C GLU A 53 39.24 -9.88 -56.04
N THR A 54 40.11 -10.52 -55.28
CA THR A 54 41.49 -10.81 -55.69
C THR A 54 41.73 -12.32 -55.56
N PRO A 55 42.52 -12.92 -56.48
CA PRO A 55 42.36 -14.30 -56.88
C PRO A 55 43.14 -15.31 -56.03
N LEU A 56 42.66 -16.55 -56.11
CA LEU A 56 43.32 -17.78 -55.69
C LEU A 56 44.74 -17.87 -56.25
N VAL A 57 45.72 -18.03 -55.36
CA VAL A 57 47.06 -18.53 -55.68
C VAL A 57 47.20 -19.88 -54.97
N MET A 58 47.34 -20.94 -55.77
CA MET A 58 47.81 -22.25 -55.34
C MET A 58 49.32 -22.17 -55.13
N GLU A 59 49.79 -22.56 -53.94
CA GLU A 59 51.15 -23.05 -53.77
C GLU A 59 51.11 -24.27 -52.83
N GLU A 60 51.61 -25.39 -53.36
CA GLU A 60 51.78 -26.67 -52.70
C GLU A 60 52.85 -26.57 -51.61
N GLN A 61 52.55 -27.00 -50.38
CA GLN A 61 53.58 -27.40 -49.42
C GLN A 61 53.21 -28.69 -48.70
N GLN A 62 54.22 -29.56 -48.68
CA GLN A 62 54.23 -30.99 -48.39
C GLN A 62 53.89 -31.32 -46.93
N GLU A 63 53.28 -32.49 -46.73
CA GLU A 63 53.11 -33.15 -45.44
C GLU A 63 54.48 -33.42 -44.78
N GLU A 64 54.67 -32.92 -43.56
CA GLU A 64 55.71 -33.39 -42.65
C GLU A 64 55.07 -33.75 -41.30
N VAL A 65 55.00 -35.05 -41.04
CA VAL A 65 54.48 -35.64 -39.80
C VAL A 65 55.50 -35.41 -38.70
N VAL A 66 55.20 -34.51 -37.77
CA VAL A 66 56.00 -34.32 -36.55
C VAL A 66 55.25 -34.92 -35.36
N VAL A 67 55.85 -35.95 -34.80
CA VAL A 67 55.46 -36.70 -33.60
C VAL A 67 55.50 -35.78 -32.38
N VAL A 68 54.38 -35.62 -31.69
CA VAL A 68 54.30 -34.94 -30.38
C VAL A 68 54.61 -35.96 -29.27
N PRO A 69 55.49 -35.65 -28.30
CA PRO A 69 55.81 -36.55 -27.21
C PRO A 69 54.67 -36.64 -26.18
N GLU A 70 54.51 -37.86 -25.66
CA GLU A 70 53.55 -38.31 -24.66
C GLU A 70 53.64 -37.47 -23.37
N GLN A 71 52.57 -36.72 -23.07
CA GLN A 71 52.39 -36.07 -21.76
C GLN A 71 51.73 -37.06 -20.79
N THR A 72 52.47 -37.43 -19.76
CA THR A 72 51.98 -38.13 -18.56
C THR A 72 50.84 -37.33 -17.92
N PRO A 73 49.66 -37.93 -17.63
CA PRO A 73 48.58 -37.20 -16.98
C PRO A 73 48.91 -36.95 -15.51
N GLU A 74 48.90 -35.69 -15.09
CA GLU A 74 48.79 -35.30 -13.67
C GLU A 74 47.44 -35.79 -13.11
N PRO A 75 47.37 -36.18 -11.84
CA PRO A 75 46.12 -36.65 -11.24
C PRO A 75 45.10 -35.51 -11.17
N VAL A 76 43.96 -35.73 -11.82
CA VAL A 76 42.76 -34.92 -11.67
C VAL A 76 42.40 -34.88 -10.18
N GLN A 77 42.47 -33.70 -9.56
CA GLN A 77 41.83 -33.48 -8.28
C GLN A 77 40.32 -33.60 -8.47
N GLU A 78 39.73 -34.67 -7.93
CA GLU A 78 38.28 -34.79 -7.82
C GLU A 78 37.75 -33.61 -6.98
N THR A 79 36.93 -32.77 -7.60
CA THR A 79 36.03 -31.88 -6.87
C THR A 79 35.16 -32.73 -5.92
N PRO A 80 34.87 -32.26 -4.69
CA PRO A 80 34.03 -33.02 -3.78
C PRO A 80 32.66 -33.17 -4.43
N ARG A 81 32.27 -34.41 -4.73
CA ARG A 81 30.92 -34.72 -5.22
C ARG A 81 29.96 -34.43 -4.08
N VAL A 82 29.22 -33.33 -4.19
CA VAL A 82 28.11 -33.01 -3.28
C VAL A 82 27.19 -34.23 -3.26
N THR A 83 26.90 -34.73 -2.07
CA THR A 83 26.08 -35.93 -1.93
C THR A 83 24.63 -35.63 -2.33
N PRO A 84 23.86 -36.62 -2.82
CA PRO A 84 22.44 -36.43 -3.11
C PRO A 84 21.65 -35.88 -1.91
N GLU A 85 22.05 -36.25 -0.69
CA GLU A 85 21.49 -35.72 0.55
C GLU A 85 21.76 -34.23 0.75
N GLU A 86 22.99 -33.76 0.55
CA GLU A 86 23.34 -32.34 0.62
C GLU A 86 22.63 -31.53 -0.47
N MET A 87 22.47 -32.09 -1.68
CA MET A 87 21.74 -31.45 -2.77
C MET A 87 20.25 -31.30 -2.44
N VAL A 88 19.61 -32.38 -1.96
CA VAL A 88 18.21 -32.36 -1.54
C VAL A 88 18.02 -31.41 -0.36
N ALA A 89 18.91 -31.41 0.63
CA ALA A 89 18.83 -30.47 1.75
C ALA A 89 18.94 -29.01 1.31
N ALA A 90 19.83 -28.69 0.36
CA ALA A 90 19.96 -27.35 -0.20
C ALA A 90 18.70 -26.92 -0.98
N GLN A 91 18.14 -27.82 -1.80
CA GLN A 91 16.90 -27.58 -2.55
C GLN A 91 15.70 -27.39 -1.61
N LEU A 92 15.61 -28.18 -0.53
CA LEU A 92 14.57 -28.04 0.48
C LEU A 92 14.71 -26.73 1.28
N ALA A 93 15.93 -26.34 1.64
CA ALA A 93 16.20 -25.05 2.25
C ALA A 93 15.84 -23.88 1.32
N ALA A 94 15.93 -24.08 0.00
CA ALA A 94 15.49 -23.12 -1.02
C ALA A 94 13.98 -23.14 -1.31
N GLY A 95 13.23 -24.14 -0.82
CA GLY A 95 11.81 -24.35 -1.09
C GLY A 95 11.50 -25.02 -2.44
N GLU A 96 12.50 -25.60 -3.10
CA GLU A 96 12.41 -26.24 -4.41
C GLU A 96 12.00 -27.71 -4.31
N PHE A 97 10.78 -27.98 -3.86
CA PHE A 97 10.32 -29.34 -3.62
C PHE A 97 10.32 -30.22 -4.88
N GLY A 98 10.04 -29.67 -6.07
CA GLY A 98 10.06 -30.42 -7.33
C GLY A 98 11.45 -30.98 -7.67
N GLN A 99 12.48 -30.13 -7.62
CA GLN A 99 13.87 -30.53 -7.89
C GLN A 99 14.42 -31.47 -6.82
N ALA A 100 14.01 -31.29 -5.56
CA ALA A 100 14.36 -32.19 -4.49
C ALA A 100 13.81 -33.61 -4.72
N ILE A 101 12.61 -33.72 -5.30
CA ILE A 101 12.03 -35.01 -5.67
C ILE A 101 12.77 -35.62 -6.86
N GLU A 102 13.03 -34.84 -7.91
CA GLU A 102 13.78 -35.31 -9.08
C GLU A 102 15.17 -35.81 -8.68
N THR A 103 15.88 -35.04 -7.85
CA THR A 103 17.21 -35.41 -7.34
C THR A 103 17.13 -36.70 -6.51
N ALA A 104 16.14 -36.82 -5.62
CA ALA A 104 15.92 -38.05 -4.87
C ALA A 104 15.64 -39.27 -5.79
N GLU A 105 14.87 -39.08 -6.86
CA GLU A 105 14.53 -40.14 -7.82
C GLU A 105 15.73 -40.61 -8.66
N THR A 106 16.79 -39.81 -8.81
CA THR A 106 18.03 -40.23 -9.48
C THR A 106 18.86 -41.24 -8.68
N VAL A 107 18.66 -41.34 -7.36
CA VAL A 107 19.44 -42.21 -6.47
C VAL A 107 19.03 -43.67 -6.67
N ALA A 108 19.99 -44.53 -7.00
CA ALA A 108 19.72 -45.95 -7.30
C ALA A 108 19.41 -46.80 -6.06
N ASP A 109 20.00 -46.49 -4.90
CA ASP A 109 19.72 -47.20 -3.66
C ASP A 109 18.32 -46.87 -3.14
N LEU A 110 17.52 -47.90 -2.86
CA LEU A 110 16.11 -47.73 -2.47
C LEU A 110 15.94 -47.16 -1.07
N ASN A 111 16.89 -47.41 -0.16
CA ASN A 111 16.82 -46.89 1.21
C ASN A 111 17.23 -45.42 1.23
N GLU A 112 18.28 -45.06 0.52
CA GLU A 112 18.75 -43.68 0.35
C GLU A 112 17.68 -42.84 -0.37
N ARG A 113 17.12 -43.31 -1.49
CA ARG A 113 15.99 -42.67 -2.17
C ARG A 113 14.80 -42.46 -1.24
N THR A 114 14.46 -43.48 -0.44
CA THR A 114 13.36 -43.38 0.54
C THR A 114 13.64 -42.32 1.60
N MET A 115 14.88 -42.25 2.11
CA MET A 115 15.29 -41.24 3.08
C MET A 115 15.10 -39.83 2.51
N LEU A 116 15.61 -39.59 1.30
CA LEU A 116 15.54 -38.29 0.63
C LEU A 116 14.09 -37.88 0.34
N LEU A 117 13.26 -38.78 -0.17
CA LEU A 117 11.84 -38.50 -0.38
C LEU A 117 11.10 -38.22 0.94
N LYS A 118 11.46 -38.88 2.05
CA LYS A 118 10.92 -38.56 3.38
C LYS A 118 11.34 -37.18 3.86
N MET A 119 12.57 -36.73 3.56
CA MET A 119 13.00 -35.35 3.84
C MET A 119 12.12 -34.34 3.09
N VAL A 120 11.84 -34.59 1.81
CA VAL A 120 10.94 -33.73 1.02
C VAL A 120 9.54 -33.73 1.60
N VAL A 121 8.97 -34.90 1.90
CA VAL A 121 7.64 -35.03 2.51
C VAL A 121 7.55 -34.24 3.80
N LYS A 122 8.56 -34.35 4.67
CA LYS A 122 8.63 -33.59 5.93
C LYS A 122 8.63 -32.09 5.67
N ALA A 123 9.48 -31.61 4.77
CA ALA A 123 9.57 -30.19 4.46
C ALA A 123 8.28 -29.65 3.81
N GLN A 124 7.59 -30.43 2.97
CA GLN A 124 6.27 -30.08 2.41
C GLN A 124 5.18 -30.02 3.49
N MET A 125 5.19 -30.95 4.46
CA MET A 125 4.27 -30.91 5.60
C MET A 125 4.56 -29.74 6.53
N ASP A 126 5.84 -29.45 6.81
CA ASP A 126 6.26 -28.32 7.64
C ASP A 126 5.91 -26.97 6.96
N SER A 127 5.78 -26.92 5.63
CA SER A 127 5.27 -25.76 4.87
C SER A 127 3.74 -25.75 4.69
N GLY A 128 3.02 -26.71 5.27
CA GLY A 128 1.56 -26.82 5.18
C GLY A 128 1.01 -27.39 3.86
N ASP A 129 1.88 -27.89 2.96
CA ASP A 129 1.49 -28.46 1.67
C ASP A 129 1.26 -29.99 1.76
N PHE A 130 0.17 -30.36 2.45
CA PHE A 130 -0.19 -31.78 2.67
C PHE A 130 -0.62 -32.52 1.41
N VAL A 131 -0.97 -31.81 0.34
CA VAL A 131 -1.32 -32.41 -0.96
C VAL A 131 -0.05 -32.75 -1.74
N ALA A 132 0.91 -31.83 -1.79
CA ALA A 132 2.23 -32.11 -2.37
C ALA A 132 2.95 -33.23 -1.60
N ALA A 133 2.87 -33.22 -0.27
CA ALA A 133 3.37 -34.30 0.57
C ALA A 133 2.79 -35.66 0.20
N LEU A 134 1.48 -35.75 -0.10
CA LEU A 134 0.86 -37.01 -0.56
C LEU A 134 1.40 -37.47 -1.92
N GLY A 135 1.60 -36.53 -2.85
CA GLY A 135 2.22 -36.82 -4.15
C GLY A 135 3.61 -37.41 -4.00
N THR A 136 4.42 -36.84 -3.11
CA THR A 136 5.78 -37.33 -2.82
C THR A 136 5.77 -38.65 -2.06
N ILE A 137 4.84 -38.87 -1.12
CA ILE A 137 4.69 -40.16 -0.42
C ILE A 137 4.43 -41.27 -1.42
N ASN A 138 3.60 -41.04 -2.43
CA ASN A 138 3.32 -42.05 -3.47
C ASN A 138 4.56 -42.44 -4.29
N ARG A 139 5.60 -41.61 -4.30
CA ARG A 139 6.89 -41.87 -4.97
C ARG A 139 7.88 -42.64 -4.09
N ILE A 140 7.63 -42.80 -2.79
CA ILE A 140 8.47 -43.59 -1.88
C ILE A 140 8.47 -45.06 -2.33
N PRO A 141 9.62 -45.68 -2.63
CA PRO A 141 9.66 -47.04 -3.19
C PRO A 141 9.32 -48.12 -2.16
N LEU A 142 9.71 -47.94 -0.89
CA LEU A 142 9.47 -48.92 0.17
C LEU A 142 8.06 -48.79 0.76
N ALA A 143 7.29 -49.89 0.71
CA ALA A 143 5.88 -49.90 1.11
C ALA A 143 5.66 -49.54 2.59
N GLU A 144 6.46 -50.10 3.50
CA GLU A 144 6.37 -49.81 4.94
C GLU A 144 6.65 -48.33 5.23
N ALA A 145 7.69 -47.77 4.62
CA ALA A 145 8.03 -46.35 4.76
C ALA A 145 6.94 -45.43 4.17
N ARG A 146 6.28 -45.86 3.09
CA ARG A 146 5.14 -45.15 2.48
C ARG A 146 3.93 -45.14 3.41
N THR A 147 3.59 -46.29 4.00
CA THR A 147 2.49 -46.40 4.98
C THR A 147 2.76 -45.56 6.22
N GLN A 148 3.99 -45.57 6.72
CA GLN A 148 4.41 -44.73 7.83
C GLN A 148 4.27 -43.25 7.49
N ALA A 149 4.79 -42.81 6.35
CA ALA A 149 4.71 -41.41 5.92
C ALA A 149 3.25 -40.97 5.66
N MET A 150 2.38 -41.86 5.16
CA MET A 150 0.93 -41.62 5.08
C MET A 150 0.29 -41.39 6.45
N SER A 151 0.67 -42.19 7.46
CA SER A 151 0.19 -42.03 8.84
C SER A 151 0.72 -40.73 9.49
N GLU A 152 2.00 -40.42 9.30
CA GLU A 152 2.62 -39.18 9.77
C GLU A 152 1.95 -37.96 9.14
N ARG A 153 1.65 -38.02 7.83
CA ARG A 153 0.89 -36.98 7.13
C ARG A 153 -0.52 -36.83 7.66
N ALA A 154 -1.23 -37.93 7.91
CA ALA A 154 -2.59 -37.88 8.46
C ALA A 154 -2.61 -37.28 9.87
N GLN A 155 -1.63 -37.62 10.71
CA GLN A 155 -1.46 -37.00 12.04
C GLN A 155 -1.07 -35.52 11.95
N ALA A 156 -0.12 -35.17 11.08
CA ALA A 156 0.29 -33.79 10.87
C ALA A 156 -0.86 -32.93 10.28
N MET A 157 -1.65 -33.48 9.36
CA MET A 157 -2.84 -32.84 8.81
C MET A 157 -3.94 -32.67 9.86
N SER A 158 -4.09 -33.63 10.78
CA SER A 158 -4.98 -33.52 11.95
C SER A 158 -4.51 -32.45 12.93
N LEU A 159 -3.20 -32.26 13.11
CA LEU A 159 -2.61 -31.23 13.98
C LEU A 159 -2.60 -29.84 13.31
N ALA A 160 -2.54 -29.79 11.99
CA ALA A 160 -2.50 -28.57 11.17
C ALA A 160 -3.87 -28.10 10.67
N GLY A 161 -4.97 -28.67 11.17
CA GLY A 161 -6.34 -28.20 10.90
C GLY A 161 -6.93 -28.59 9.54
N GLY A 162 -6.35 -29.57 8.84
CA GLY A 162 -6.84 -30.08 7.56
C GLY A 162 -7.93 -31.14 7.72
N SER A 163 -9.19 -30.71 7.75
CA SER A 163 -10.43 -31.47 7.50
C SER A 163 -10.36 -33.02 7.60
N GLN A 164 -10.42 -33.54 8.82
CA GLN A 164 -11.56 -34.34 9.30
C GLN A 164 -11.70 -34.06 10.80
N LEU A 165 -12.86 -33.54 11.19
CA LEU A 165 -13.20 -33.08 12.53
C LEU A 165 -12.17 -32.10 13.10
N ALA A 166 -12.19 -30.86 12.59
CA ALA A 166 -11.91 -29.76 13.49
C ALA A 166 -12.84 -29.94 14.70
N ASP A 167 -12.26 -30.07 15.88
CA ASP A 167 -13.00 -30.06 17.13
C ASP A 167 -13.52 -28.63 17.34
N PHE A 168 -14.56 -28.30 16.57
CA PHE A 168 -15.31 -27.09 16.73
C PHE A 168 -16.11 -27.15 18.02
N THR A 169 -16.07 -28.22 18.83
CA THR A 169 -16.85 -28.29 20.07
C THR A 169 -16.45 -27.19 21.04
N GLU A 170 -15.16 -26.86 21.17
CA GLU A 170 -14.72 -25.74 22.00
C GLU A 170 -15.08 -24.38 21.40
N LEU A 171 -14.99 -24.22 20.06
CA LEU A 171 -15.35 -22.98 19.38
C LEU A 171 -16.88 -22.76 19.37
N ILE A 172 -17.65 -23.81 19.14
CA ILE A 172 -19.12 -23.87 19.16
C ILE A 172 -19.59 -23.68 20.59
N GLN A 173 -19.00 -24.35 21.60
CA GLN A 173 -19.31 -24.06 23.01
C GLN A 173 -18.98 -22.62 23.34
N LEU A 174 -17.83 -22.08 22.93
CA LEU A 174 -17.48 -20.70 23.21
C LEU A 174 -18.47 -19.74 22.54
N ILE A 175 -18.81 -19.95 21.28
CA ILE A 175 -19.82 -19.14 20.56
C ILE A 175 -21.18 -19.26 21.25
N GLN A 176 -21.62 -20.46 21.61
CA GLN A 176 -22.89 -20.71 22.32
C GLN A 176 -22.90 -20.15 23.75
N THR A 177 -21.75 -20.05 24.41
CA THR A 177 -21.62 -19.53 25.78
C THR A 177 -21.44 -18.00 25.80
N GLN A 178 -20.86 -17.43 24.74
CA GLN A 178 -20.53 -16.00 24.64
C GLN A 178 -21.55 -15.20 23.81
N THR A 179 -22.46 -15.87 23.09
CA THR A 179 -23.57 -15.22 22.38
C THR A 179 -24.89 -15.56 23.05
N SER A 180 -25.79 -14.58 23.17
CA SER A 180 -27.15 -14.80 23.69
C SER A 180 -28.15 -14.67 22.54
N GLY A 181 -28.65 -15.80 22.04
CA GLY A 181 -29.65 -15.85 20.96
C GLY A 181 -30.04 -17.28 20.57
N LEU A 182 -31.30 -17.50 20.20
CA LEU A 182 -31.76 -18.75 19.61
C LEU A 182 -31.24 -18.84 18.17
N TRP A 183 -30.35 -19.79 17.91
CA TRP A 183 -29.90 -20.14 16.57
C TRP A 183 -30.97 -21.04 15.93
N SER A 184 -31.73 -20.54 14.96
CA SER A 184 -32.52 -21.39 14.07
C SER A 184 -31.74 -21.68 12.80
N ASP A 185 -31.77 -22.93 12.35
CA ASP A 185 -31.04 -23.50 11.21
C ASP A 185 -31.57 -23.01 9.83
N THR A 186 -32.15 -21.81 9.80
CA THR A 186 -32.85 -21.21 8.65
C THR A 186 -32.07 -20.08 7.99
N GLY A 187 -30.83 -19.79 8.42
CA GLY A 187 -29.97 -18.80 7.78
C GLY A 187 -30.39 -17.33 7.97
N GLU A 188 -31.27 -17.04 8.92
CA GLU A 188 -31.64 -15.68 9.34
C GLU A 188 -31.23 -15.48 10.80
N GLY A 189 -30.01 -14.99 11.02
CA GLY A 189 -29.48 -14.67 12.35
C GLY A 189 -28.56 -13.45 12.28
N ASP A 190 -28.78 -12.50 13.19
CA ASP A 190 -28.08 -11.21 13.27
C ASP A 190 -26.56 -11.34 13.49
N GLY A 191 -25.80 -10.63 12.64
CA GLY A 191 -24.68 -9.82 13.11
C GLY A 191 -23.26 -10.35 12.96
N GLU A 192 -22.78 -10.48 11.71
CA GLU A 192 -21.34 -10.52 11.44
C GLU A 192 -20.69 -9.16 11.82
N ILE A 193 -19.94 -9.11 12.92
CA ILE A 193 -19.21 -7.92 13.35
C ILE A 193 -17.86 -7.89 12.61
N SER A 194 -17.73 -7.08 11.55
CA SER A 194 -16.42 -6.84 10.93
C SER A 194 -15.63 -5.82 11.77
N GLN A 195 -14.65 -6.29 12.53
CA GLN A 195 -13.78 -5.42 13.34
C GLN A 195 -12.75 -4.71 12.44
N PHE A 196 -12.42 -3.43 12.73
CA PHE A 196 -11.24 -2.78 12.14
C PHE A 196 -10.06 -3.06 13.06
N SER A 197 -8.90 -3.19 12.43
CA SER A 197 -7.71 -3.75 13.05
C SER A 197 -6.96 -2.79 13.96
N SER A 198 -7.50 -1.61 14.34
CA SER A 198 -6.83 -0.76 15.32
C SER A 198 -7.71 -0.04 16.36
N GLY A 199 -9.00 -0.38 16.47
CA GLY A 199 -9.88 0.13 17.54
C GLY A 199 -11.03 1.02 17.06
N VAL A 200 -11.40 0.90 15.80
CA VAL A 200 -12.62 1.48 15.22
C VAL A 200 -13.49 0.31 14.68
N LYS A 201 -14.81 0.44 14.63
CA LYS A 201 -15.73 -0.56 14.06
C LYS A 201 -16.74 0.11 13.15
N VAL A 202 -17.17 -0.59 12.11
CA VAL A 202 -18.32 -0.17 11.30
C VAL A 202 -19.47 -1.13 11.58
N ASP A 203 -20.61 -0.57 11.93
CA ASP A 203 -21.83 -1.35 12.11
C ASP A 203 -22.48 -1.69 10.75
N PRO A 204 -23.50 -2.57 10.70
CA PRO A 204 -24.16 -2.94 9.45
C PRO A 204 -24.79 -1.78 8.67
N ASN A 205 -25.02 -0.62 9.30
CA ASN A 205 -25.55 0.58 8.65
C ASN A 205 -24.45 1.49 8.09
N GLY A 206 -23.18 1.07 8.15
CA GLY A 206 -22.05 1.86 7.66
C GLY A 206 -21.64 2.99 8.62
N LEU A 207 -22.05 2.95 9.89
CA LEU A 207 -21.67 3.95 10.89
C LEU A 207 -20.37 3.54 11.60
N LEU A 208 -19.41 4.46 11.60
CA LEU A 208 -18.09 4.32 12.20
C LEU A 208 -18.13 4.66 13.70
N HIS A 209 -17.61 3.75 14.54
CA HIS A 209 -17.57 3.88 16.00
C HIS A 209 -16.18 3.58 16.57
N GLN A 210 -15.79 4.23 17.67
CA GLN A 210 -14.60 3.82 18.44
C GLN A 210 -14.92 2.57 19.28
N ILE A 211 -14.05 1.55 19.26
CA ILE A 211 -14.18 0.36 20.11
C ILE A 211 -13.78 0.73 21.54
N SER A 212 -14.62 0.40 22.53
CA SER A 212 -14.33 0.67 23.93
C SER A 212 -13.24 -0.28 24.48
N GLN A 213 -12.52 0.14 25.53
CA GLN A 213 -11.54 -0.70 26.23
C GLN A 213 -12.14 -2.00 26.79
N GLN A 214 -13.45 -2.02 27.09
CA GLN A 214 -14.17 -3.18 27.64
C GLN A 214 -14.62 -4.20 26.58
N GLU A 215 -14.70 -3.80 25.31
CA GLU A 215 -15.01 -4.69 24.17
C GLU A 215 -13.76 -5.44 23.65
N ARG A 216 -12.58 -5.19 24.23
CA ARG A 216 -11.31 -5.87 23.93
C ARG A 216 -11.21 -7.29 24.53
N ASN A 217 -12.32 -8.00 24.71
CA ASN A 217 -12.29 -9.40 25.15
C ASN A 217 -11.87 -10.30 23.98
N GLY A 218 -10.60 -10.17 23.59
CA GLY A 218 -9.96 -10.70 22.39
C GLY A 218 -9.69 -12.21 22.44
N GLN A 219 -10.58 -13.01 22.99
CA GLN A 219 -10.40 -14.48 23.03
C GLN A 219 -10.46 -15.10 21.62
N LEU A 220 -11.38 -14.63 20.76
CA LEU A 220 -11.48 -15.06 19.35
C LEU A 220 -10.30 -14.52 18.49
N ALA A 221 -9.91 -13.26 18.71
CA ALA A 221 -8.74 -12.67 18.05
C ALA A 221 -7.44 -13.42 18.43
N ALA A 222 -7.27 -13.74 19.73
CA ALA A 222 -6.13 -14.51 20.23
C ALA A 222 -6.06 -15.94 19.65
N LEU A 223 -7.21 -16.59 19.41
CA LEU A 223 -7.25 -17.90 18.75
C LEU A 223 -6.84 -17.81 17.27
N GLY A 224 -7.32 -16.78 16.56
CA GLY A 224 -6.92 -16.51 15.17
C GLY A 224 -5.46 -16.09 15.00
N ILE A 225 -4.84 -15.48 16.02
CA ILE A 225 -3.41 -15.15 16.05
C ILE A 225 -2.56 -16.42 16.21
N LYS A 226 -2.93 -17.31 17.16
CA LYS A 226 -2.24 -18.59 17.37
C LYS A 226 -2.27 -19.49 16.13
N ALA A 227 -3.40 -19.54 15.42
CA ALA A 227 -3.53 -20.30 14.17
C ALA A 227 -2.65 -19.75 13.03
N ARG A 228 -2.39 -18.43 13.00
CA ARG A 228 -1.58 -17.77 11.96
C ARG A 228 -0.07 -17.79 12.25
N GLN A 229 0.34 -17.81 13.52
CA GLN A 229 1.75 -17.94 13.92
C GLN A 229 2.40 -19.27 13.47
N ALA A 230 1.60 -20.31 13.22
CA ALA A 230 2.07 -21.63 12.81
C ALA A 230 2.53 -21.74 11.34
N ASN A 231 2.36 -20.70 10.51
CA ASN A 231 2.55 -20.75 9.05
C ASN A 231 3.72 -19.89 8.51
N LEU A 232 4.63 -19.40 9.35
CA LEU A 232 5.74 -18.56 8.90
C LEU A 232 6.89 -19.39 8.31
N ASN A 233 7.26 -19.11 7.06
CA ASN A 233 8.41 -19.71 6.38
C ASN A 233 9.73 -19.16 6.97
N GLN A 234 10.65 -20.03 7.38
CA GLN A 234 11.89 -19.69 8.09
C GLN A 234 12.84 -18.75 7.29
N ASN A 235 12.76 -18.72 5.95
CA ASN A 235 13.62 -17.85 5.14
C ASN A 235 13.19 -16.37 5.14
N VAL A 236 11.88 -16.09 5.22
CA VAL A 236 11.38 -14.70 5.30
C VAL A 236 11.60 -14.11 6.70
N ALA A 237 11.91 -14.96 7.68
CA ALA A 237 12.08 -14.59 9.07
C ALA A 237 13.37 -13.80 9.36
N GLN A 238 14.34 -13.77 8.43
CA GLN A 238 15.56 -12.97 8.60
C GLN A 238 15.29 -11.49 8.39
N ASN A 239 15.84 -10.64 9.26
CA ASN A 239 15.85 -9.20 9.07
C ASN A 239 16.76 -8.84 7.89
N SER A 240 16.27 -7.96 7.03
CA SER A 240 16.96 -7.43 5.87
C SER A 240 16.84 -5.91 5.84
N GLN A 241 17.98 -5.22 5.75
CA GLN A 241 18.00 -3.77 5.54
C GLN A 241 17.47 -3.40 4.14
N LEU A 242 17.60 -4.30 3.17
CA LEU A 242 17.13 -4.10 1.82
C LEU A 242 16.70 -5.44 1.20
N ARG A 243 15.41 -5.76 1.37
CA ARG A 243 14.75 -6.85 0.66
C ARG A 243 14.19 -6.34 -0.65
N LEU A 244 14.30 -7.16 -1.68
CA LEU A 244 13.87 -6.88 -3.04
C LEU A 244 12.74 -7.83 -3.40
N VAL A 245 11.65 -7.26 -3.90
CA VAL A 245 10.45 -7.98 -4.34
C VAL A 245 10.21 -7.67 -5.81
N SER A 246 10.42 -8.66 -6.67
CA SER A 246 10.10 -8.56 -8.10
C SER A 246 8.59 -8.68 -8.28
N LEU A 247 7.96 -7.59 -8.69
CA LEU A 247 6.52 -7.52 -8.92
C LEU A 247 6.09 -8.39 -10.09
N THR A 248 6.94 -8.50 -11.11
CA THR A 248 6.69 -9.33 -12.31
C THR A 248 6.69 -10.82 -11.97
N ARG A 249 7.71 -11.29 -11.24
CA ARG A 249 7.76 -12.68 -10.76
C ARG A 249 6.67 -12.98 -9.74
N LEU A 250 6.41 -12.06 -8.83
CA LEU A 250 5.35 -12.21 -7.83
C LEU A 250 3.98 -12.38 -8.51
N GLU A 251 3.68 -11.56 -9.52
CA GLU A 251 2.43 -11.68 -10.28
C GLU A 251 2.30 -13.05 -10.95
N GLN A 252 3.37 -13.53 -11.61
CA GLN A 252 3.36 -14.84 -12.26
C GLN A 252 3.06 -15.97 -11.27
N GLN A 253 3.67 -15.95 -10.09
CA GLN A 253 3.43 -16.96 -9.06
C GLN A 253 2.02 -16.87 -8.47
N VAL A 254 1.52 -15.65 -8.24
CA VAL A 254 0.14 -15.42 -7.78
C VAL A 254 -0.86 -15.89 -8.83
N GLN A 255 -0.63 -15.58 -10.10
CA GLN A 255 -1.46 -16.00 -11.21
C GLN A 255 -1.53 -17.54 -11.29
N GLN A 256 -0.38 -18.21 -11.25
CA GLN A 256 -0.30 -19.67 -11.26
C GLN A 256 -1.13 -20.28 -10.12
N LEU A 257 -0.98 -19.78 -8.89
CA LEU A 257 -1.77 -20.27 -7.76
C LEU A 257 -3.28 -20.09 -7.99
N ILE A 258 -3.71 -18.93 -8.51
CA ILE A 258 -5.13 -18.67 -8.77
C ILE A 258 -5.68 -19.61 -9.86
N GLU A 259 -4.91 -19.84 -10.92
CA GLU A 259 -5.28 -20.77 -12.01
C GLU A 259 -5.37 -22.22 -11.52
N GLU A 260 -4.55 -22.60 -10.54
CA GLU A 260 -4.63 -23.88 -9.82
C GLU A 260 -5.79 -23.95 -8.80
N GLY A 261 -6.60 -22.88 -8.66
CA GLY A 261 -7.68 -22.80 -7.67
C GLY A 261 -7.19 -22.60 -6.23
N ARG A 262 -5.94 -22.15 -6.05
CA ARG A 262 -5.30 -21.89 -4.76
C ARG A 262 -5.28 -20.40 -4.45
N SER A 263 -5.23 -20.09 -3.17
CA SER A 263 -5.00 -18.70 -2.70
C SER A 263 -3.50 -18.40 -2.63
N PRO A 264 -3.09 -17.15 -2.88
CA PRO A 264 -1.72 -16.72 -2.60
C PRO A 264 -1.31 -16.99 -1.15
N VAL A 265 -0.09 -17.47 -0.98
CA VAL A 265 0.46 -17.79 0.34
C VAL A 265 0.73 -16.53 1.14
N GLU A 266 0.83 -16.66 2.47
CA GLU A 266 0.93 -15.49 3.35
C GLU A 266 2.16 -14.63 3.07
N THR A 267 3.29 -15.24 2.70
CA THR A 267 4.50 -14.51 2.31
C THR A 267 4.28 -13.61 1.09
N MET A 268 3.46 -14.02 0.12
CA MET A 268 3.06 -13.20 -1.03
C MET A 268 2.12 -12.07 -0.60
N LYS A 269 1.11 -12.40 0.23
CA LYS A 269 0.14 -11.42 0.74
C LYS A 269 0.83 -10.32 1.54
N MET A 270 1.88 -10.65 2.28
CA MET A 270 2.65 -9.73 3.12
C MET A 270 3.93 -9.22 2.44
N LEU A 271 4.03 -9.31 1.11
CA LEU A 271 5.14 -8.80 0.30
C LEU A 271 6.53 -9.11 0.88
N ALA A 272 6.72 -10.38 1.28
CA ALA A 272 7.94 -10.91 1.90
C ALA A 272 8.40 -10.13 3.16
N GLY A 273 7.48 -9.56 3.94
CA GLY A 273 7.80 -8.89 5.19
C GLY A 273 8.32 -7.46 5.01
N LEU A 274 8.22 -6.86 3.82
CA LEU A 274 8.59 -5.45 3.61
C LEU A 274 7.77 -4.54 4.54
N THR A 275 8.45 -3.71 5.33
CA THR A 275 7.79 -2.78 6.28
C THR A 275 7.70 -1.35 5.73
N LYS A 276 8.44 -1.06 4.66
CA LYS A 276 8.47 0.23 3.96
C LYS A 276 9.06 0.05 2.56
N VAL A 277 8.63 0.87 1.60
CA VAL A 277 9.31 0.99 0.29
C VAL A 277 10.30 2.14 0.32
N GLN A 278 11.52 1.90 -0.15
CA GLN A 278 12.56 2.91 -0.31
C GLN A 278 12.97 3.07 -1.79
N TYR A 279 12.98 1.97 -2.55
CA TYR A 279 13.47 1.95 -3.91
C TYR A 279 12.50 1.30 -4.89
N ILE A 280 12.62 1.74 -6.14
CA ILE A 280 12.01 1.11 -7.31
C ILE A 280 13.12 0.89 -8.34
N PHE A 281 13.27 -0.34 -8.81
CA PHE A 281 14.21 -0.68 -9.88
C PHE A 281 13.46 -1.27 -11.06
N VAL A 282 13.93 -0.95 -12.26
CA VAL A 282 13.48 -1.54 -13.51
C VAL A 282 14.69 -2.14 -14.20
N TYR A 283 14.56 -3.40 -14.55
CA TYR A 283 15.57 -4.20 -15.23
C TYR A 283 15.00 -4.66 -16.58
N PRO A 284 15.12 -3.83 -17.64
CA PRO A 284 14.48 -4.10 -18.93
C PRO A 284 14.96 -5.39 -19.62
N LYS A 285 16.20 -5.82 -19.40
CA LYS A 285 16.73 -7.04 -20.03
C LYS A 285 16.16 -8.29 -19.37
N GLU A 286 15.91 -8.19 -18.07
CA GLU A 286 15.40 -9.24 -17.21
C GLU A 286 13.86 -9.23 -17.17
N ASN A 287 13.21 -8.21 -17.76
CA ASN A 287 11.77 -7.98 -17.73
C ASN A 287 11.21 -7.86 -16.29
N GLU A 288 11.90 -7.06 -15.46
CA GLU A 288 11.54 -6.93 -14.05
C GLU A 288 11.28 -5.50 -13.61
N VAL A 289 10.24 -5.36 -12.79
CA VAL A 289 9.99 -4.21 -11.93
C VAL A 289 10.09 -4.69 -10.49
N VAL A 290 10.96 -4.06 -9.71
CA VAL A 290 11.31 -4.48 -8.36
C VAL A 290 11.06 -3.33 -7.40
N ILE A 291 10.38 -3.59 -6.29
CA ILE A 291 10.35 -2.67 -5.15
C ILE A 291 11.28 -3.19 -4.06
N ALA A 292 11.92 -2.27 -3.33
CA ALA A 292 12.84 -2.66 -2.27
C ALA A 292 12.79 -1.73 -1.06
N GLY A 293 13.14 -2.28 0.10
CA GLY A 293 13.19 -1.57 1.38
C GLY A 293 13.45 -2.52 2.54
N PRO A 294 13.37 -2.04 3.79
CA PRO A 294 13.58 -2.87 4.96
C PRO A 294 12.49 -3.93 5.10
N ALA A 295 12.87 -5.15 5.45
CA ALA A 295 11.97 -6.26 5.69
C ALA A 295 12.40 -7.11 6.87
N GLU A 296 11.43 -7.78 7.49
CA GLU A 296 11.67 -8.61 8.66
C GLU A 296 10.58 -9.67 8.80
N ALA A 297 10.76 -10.59 9.75
CA ALA A 297 9.68 -11.44 10.21
C ALA A 297 8.50 -10.61 10.70
N TRP A 298 7.28 -11.12 10.60
CA TRP A 298 6.11 -10.47 11.16
C TRP A 298 5.31 -11.40 12.07
N ILE A 299 4.54 -10.77 12.94
CA ILE A 299 3.55 -11.41 13.80
C ILE A 299 2.21 -10.68 13.64
N TYR A 300 1.12 -11.34 13.98
CA TYR A 300 -0.16 -10.66 14.11
C TYR A 300 -0.29 -10.14 15.54
N ASN A 301 -0.45 -8.83 15.69
CA ASN A 301 -0.70 -8.22 16.99
C ASN A 301 -2.10 -8.58 17.52
N GLU A 302 -2.44 -8.14 18.73
CA GLU A 302 -3.74 -8.41 19.37
C GLU A 302 -4.95 -7.94 18.54
N GLN A 303 -4.74 -6.97 17.65
CA GLN A 303 -5.75 -6.42 16.76
C GLN A 303 -5.76 -7.11 15.37
N GLY A 304 -4.97 -8.16 15.20
CA GLY A 304 -4.89 -8.96 13.99
C GLY A 304 -4.13 -8.30 12.82
N GLN A 305 -3.36 -7.24 13.08
CA GLN A 305 -2.50 -6.58 12.09
C GLN A 305 -1.16 -7.30 11.98
N ALA A 306 -0.68 -7.53 10.76
CA ALA A 306 0.68 -8.00 10.52
C ALA A 306 1.68 -6.88 10.80
N VAL A 307 2.53 -7.08 11.81
CA VAL A 307 3.56 -6.12 12.23
C VAL A 307 4.92 -6.80 12.29
N GLY A 308 5.95 -6.08 11.90
CA GLY A 308 7.34 -6.54 11.99
C GLY A 308 7.73 -6.87 13.44
N VAL A 309 8.49 -7.95 13.62
CA VAL A 309 8.87 -8.46 14.95
C VAL A 309 9.81 -7.52 15.69
N GLU A 310 10.74 -6.88 14.99
CA GLU A 310 11.72 -5.98 15.58
C GLU A 310 11.25 -4.53 15.55
N SER A 311 10.73 -4.05 14.41
CA SER A 311 10.34 -2.64 14.29
C SER A 311 8.94 -2.33 14.86
N GLY A 312 8.07 -3.34 14.98
CA GLY A 312 6.66 -3.16 15.32
C GLY A 312 5.84 -2.45 14.24
N ARG A 313 6.42 -2.13 13.07
CA ARG A 313 5.72 -1.43 11.98
C ARG A 313 4.79 -2.36 11.21
N PRO A 314 3.68 -1.86 10.65
CA PRO A 314 2.86 -2.61 9.72
C PRO A 314 3.65 -3.08 8.51
N VAL A 315 3.41 -4.33 8.11
CA VAL A 315 3.96 -4.91 6.88
C VAL A 315 3.12 -4.48 5.67
N LEU A 316 3.76 -4.23 4.53
CA LEU A 316 3.10 -3.93 3.27
C LEU A 316 2.25 -5.12 2.81
N GLN A 317 1.07 -4.85 2.27
CA GLN A 317 0.15 -5.91 1.82
C GLN A 317 -0.08 -5.85 0.32
N LEU A 318 -0.18 -7.03 -0.29
CA LEU A 318 -0.45 -7.22 -1.71
C LEU A 318 -1.80 -6.60 -2.11
N ASP A 319 -2.80 -6.69 -1.23
CA ASP A 319 -4.12 -6.07 -1.44
C ASP A 319 -4.02 -4.57 -1.68
N ASP A 320 -3.19 -3.86 -0.91
CA ASP A 320 -3.02 -2.42 -1.05
C ASP A 320 -2.25 -2.10 -2.32
N LEU A 321 -1.17 -2.83 -2.60
CA LEU A 321 -0.37 -2.67 -3.80
C LEU A 321 -1.25 -2.82 -5.05
N VAL A 322 -2.02 -3.90 -5.15
CA VAL A 322 -2.93 -4.13 -6.29
C VAL A 322 -4.01 -3.05 -6.35
N THR A 323 -4.58 -2.65 -5.21
CA THR A 323 -5.58 -1.57 -5.17
C THR A 323 -5.01 -0.27 -5.73
N VAL A 324 -3.82 0.16 -5.30
CA VAL A 324 -3.23 1.42 -5.80
C VAL A 324 -2.72 1.31 -7.23
N LEU A 325 -2.18 0.15 -7.65
CA LEU A 325 -1.82 -0.08 -9.06
C LEU A 325 -3.02 0.14 -9.98
N ARG A 326 -4.21 -0.35 -9.58
CA ARG A 326 -5.46 -0.17 -10.32
C ARG A 326 -5.93 1.29 -10.31
N THR A 327 -5.82 1.99 -9.18
CA THR A 327 -6.14 3.43 -9.07
C THR A 327 -5.27 4.29 -10.00
N PHE A 328 -4.00 3.92 -10.21
CA PHE A 328 -3.09 4.62 -11.13
C PHE A 328 -2.96 3.96 -12.51
N SER A 329 -3.81 3.00 -12.84
CA SER A 329 -3.89 2.47 -14.21
C SER A 329 -4.41 3.54 -15.19
N ASP A 330 -4.35 3.27 -16.49
CA ASP A 330 -4.87 4.20 -17.50
C ASP A 330 -6.37 4.48 -17.39
N GLN A 331 -7.13 3.54 -16.83
CA GLN A 331 -8.56 3.67 -16.57
C GLN A 331 -8.89 4.17 -15.15
N GLY A 332 -7.88 4.31 -14.29
CA GLY A 332 -8.05 4.73 -12.90
C GLY A 332 -8.17 6.26 -12.74
N GLU A 333 -8.68 6.70 -11.59
CA GLU A 333 -8.86 8.12 -11.27
C GLU A 333 -7.53 8.88 -11.07
N LYS A 334 -6.42 8.16 -10.83
CA LYS A 334 -5.07 8.73 -10.58
C LYS A 334 -5.01 9.70 -9.39
N ILE A 335 -6.02 9.63 -8.53
CA ILE A 335 -6.17 10.36 -7.28
C ILE A 335 -7.13 9.54 -6.41
N PHE A 336 -6.94 9.54 -5.10
CA PHE A 336 -7.89 8.90 -4.19
C PHE A 336 -7.86 9.56 -2.81
N GLY A 337 -8.85 9.27 -1.98
CA GLY A 337 -8.96 9.87 -0.66
C GLY A 337 -10.27 9.61 0.04
N CYS A 338 -10.40 10.24 1.20
CA CYS A 338 -11.66 10.33 1.93
C CYS A 338 -11.86 11.75 2.48
N SER A 339 -13.11 12.14 2.72
CA SER A 339 -13.48 13.38 3.40
C SER A 339 -14.59 13.09 4.40
N PHE A 340 -14.60 13.79 5.52
CA PHE A 340 -15.71 13.76 6.46
C PHE A 340 -16.33 15.14 6.49
N ASP A 341 -17.59 15.19 6.11
CA ASP A 341 -18.31 16.43 5.89
C ASP A 341 -19.54 16.46 6.80
N PRO A 342 -19.59 17.38 7.77
CA PRO A 342 -20.80 17.58 8.56
C PRO A 342 -21.90 18.14 7.68
N ARG A 343 -23.12 17.67 7.91
CA ARG A 343 -24.28 18.08 7.12
C ARG A 343 -24.62 19.56 7.36
N PRO A 344 -24.95 20.34 6.32
CA PRO A 344 -25.25 21.77 6.44
C PRO A 344 -26.36 22.06 7.47
N GLU A 345 -27.42 21.27 7.49
CA GLU A 345 -28.52 21.45 8.45
C GLU A 345 -28.07 21.25 9.90
N GLY A 346 -27.12 20.34 10.14
CA GLY A 346 -26.52 20.13 11.47
C GLY A 346 -25.68 21.32 11.90
N LEU A 347 -24.87 21.85 10.99
CA LEU A 347 -24.03 23.02 11.24
C LEU A 347 -24.85 24.28 11.51
N ALA A 348 -25.94 24.49 10.77
CA ALA A 348 -26.85 25.61 11.00
C ALA A 348 -27.45 25.55 12.43
N ARG A 349 -27.92 24.37 12.86
CA ARG A 349 -28.46 24.16 14.22
C ARG A 349 -27.41 24.40 15.31
N VAL A 350 -26.18 23.91 15.12
CA VAL A 350 -25.09 24.12 16.08
C VAL A 350 -24.72 25.59 16.17
N LYS A 351 -24.58 26.29 15.03
CA LYS A 351 -24.23 27.70 14.99
C LYS A 351 -25.26 28.55 15.74
N GLU A 352 -26.55 28.29 15.52
CA GLU A 352 -27.62 28.96 16.24
C GLU A 352 -27.58 28.64 17.76
N PHE A 353 -27.42 27.37 18.11
CA PHE A 353 -27.38 26.95 19.52
C PHE A 353 -26.21 27.55 20.30
N VAL A 354 -25.01 27.61 19.70
CA VAL A 354 -23.83 28.24 20.31
C VAL A 354 -24.04 29.74 20.49
N ALA A 355 -24.63 30.42 19.49
CA ALA A 355 -24.94 31.84 19.59
C ALA A 355 -25.93 32.14 20.72
N GLN A 356 -27.00 31.33 20.85
CA GLN A 356 -27.98 31.44 21.93
C GLN A 356 -27.36 31.14 23.31
N SER A 357 -26.48 30.15 23.40
CA SER A 357 -25.79 29.79 24.65
C SER A 357 -24.88 30.94 25.11
N ASN A 358 -24.04 31.46 24.22
CA ASN A 358 -23.13 32.56 24.54
C ASN A 358 -23.88 33.84 24.93
N ALA A 359 -25.06 34.10 24.37
CA ALA A 359 -25.90 35.23 24.75
C ALA A 359 -26.45 35.13 26.19
N ARG A 360 -26.54 33.92 26.76
CA ARG A 360 -27.02 33.67 28.14
C ARG A 360 -25.90 33.74 29.19
N GLY A 361 -24.65 33.92 28.76
CA GLY A 361 -23.48 33.95 29.63
C GLY A 361 -22.83 32.58 29.85
N PRO A 362 -21.78 32.52 30.69
CA PRO A 362 -20.95 31.33 30.88
C PRO A 362 -21.72 30.11 31.41
N LEU A 363 -21.42 28.91 30.92
CA LEU A 363 -21.91 27.67 31.53
C LEU A 363 -21.23 27.43 32.89
N HIS A 364 -22.02 27.11 33.92
CA HIS A 364 -21.49 26.65 35.21
C HIS A 364 -20.86 25.25 35.06
N ALA A 365 -19.67 25.08 35.63
CA ALA A 365 -18.94 23.81 35.58
C ALA A 365 -19.79 22.65 36.16
N GLY A 366 -19.64 21.45 35.58
CA GLY A 366 -20.34 20.24 36.03
C GLY A 366 -21.47 19.79 35.10
N GLY A 367 -22.67 19.56 35.65
CA GLY A 367 -23.80 18.94 34.92
C GLY A 367 -24.32 19.73 33.73
N GLY A 368 -24.27 21.08 33.80
CA GLY A 368 -24.69 21.98 32.71
C GLY A 368 -23.84 21.81 31.46
N VAL A 369 -22.51 21.76 31.62
CA VAL A 369 -21.56 21.53 30.51
C VAL A 369 -21.80 20.18 29.85
N ARG A 370 -21.95 19.09 30.63
CA ARG A 370 -22.22 17.75 30.05
C ARG A 370 -23.50 17.70 29.23
N ASN A 371 -24.58 18.31 29.73
CA ASN A 371 -25.85 18.36 29.01
C ASN A 371 -25.74 19.18 27.72
N TRP A 372 -25.00 20.29 27.77
CA TRP A 372 -24.77 21.15 26.63
C TRP A 372 -23.93 20.48 25.55
N THR A 373 -22.85 19.78 25.92
CA THR A 373 -22.05 18.98 24.97
C THR A 373 -22.87 17.88 24.30
N ARG A 374 -23.79 17.23 25.03
CA ARG A 374 -24.73 16.26 24.45
C ARG A 374 -25.63 16.92 23.42
N GLN A 375 -26.25 18.04 23.76
CA GLN A 375 -27.09 18.80 22.84
C GLN A 375 -26.34 19.30 21.60
N LEU A 376 -25.06 19.67 21.72
CA LEU A 376 -24.22 20.00 20.57
C LEU A 376 -24.09 18.81 19.61
N LYS A 377 -23.75 17.63 20.15
CA LYS A 377 -23.62 16.40 19.37
C LYS A 377 -24.94 16.05 18.68
N ASP A 378 -26.04 16.04 19.42
CA ASP A 378 -27.37 15.70 18.91
C ASP A 378 -27.80 16.67 17.80
N LYS A 379 -27.51 17.97 17.96
CA LYS A 379 -27.85 18.99 16.95
C LYS A 379 -27.01 18.87 15.69
N LEU A 380 -25.71 18.59 15.81
CA LEU A 380 -24.82 18.42 14.67
C LEU A 380 -25.19 17.15 13.88
N GLY A 381 -25.53 16.07 14.57
CA GLY A 381 -25.89 14.79 13.97
C GLY A 381 -24.68 14.00 13.49
N VAL A 382 -24.89 13.03 12.61
CA VAL A 382 -23.80 12.28 11.95
C VAL A 382 -23.15 13.11 10.85
N GLN A 383 -21.92 12.77 10.50
CA GLN A 383 -21.21 13.31 9.34
C GLN A 383 -21.15 12.26 8.24
N ASP A 384 -21.17 12.72 6.99
CA ASP A 384 -21.05 11.84 5.84
C ASP A 384 -19.56 11.61 5.56
N ILE A 385 -19.19 10.36 5.28
CA ILE A 385 -17.85 9.99 4.84
C ILE A 385 -17.93 9.77 3.34
N THR A 386 -17.17 10.56 2.58
CA THR A 386 -17.08 10.45 1.12
C THR A 386 -15.72 9.87 0.75
N GLN A 387 -15.71 8.73 0.06
CA GLN A 387 -14.51 8.10 -0.50
C GLN A 387 -14.50 8.23 -2.03
N TYR A 388 -13.31 8.28 -2.62
CA TYR A 388 -13.14 8.36 -4.07
C TYR A 388 -11.80 7.74 -4.51
N GLY A 389 -11.69 7.31 -5.77
CA GLY A 389 -10.46 6.79 -6.39
C GLY A 389 -10.07 5.35 -6.04
N VAL A 390 -10.59 4.79 -4.95
CA VAL A 390 -10.41 3.39 -4.53
C VAL A 390 -11.77 2.79 -4.16
N PRO A 391 -11.96 1.47 -4.24
CA PRO A 391 -13.17 0.83 -3.73
C PRO A 391 -13.37 1.16 -2.24
N ASP A 392 -14.59 1.52 -1.85
CA ASP A 392 -14.95 1.85 -0.46
C ASP A 392 -14.90 0.62 0.48
N THR A 393 -14.94 -0.58 -0.11
CA THR A 393 -14.74 -1.87 0.56
C THR A 393 -13.26 -2.27 0.65
N SER A 394 -12.31 -1.50 0.14
CA SER A 394 -10.89 -1.85 0.18
C SER A 394 -10.24 -1.61 1.54
N ARG A 395 -9.15 -2.34 1.84
CA ARG A 395 -8.31 -2.07 3.02
C ARG A 395 -7.72 -0.65 2.99
N VAL A 396 -7.34 -0.17 1.80
CA VAL A 396 -6.86 1.19 1.56
C VAL A 396 -7.88 2.21 2.09
N ALA A 397 -9.16 2.10 1.69
CA ALA A 397 -10.20 2.99 2.18
C ALA A 397 -10.31 3.00 3.71
N ARG A 398 -10.23 1.83 4.35
CA ARG A 398 -10.27 1.73 5.82
C ARG A 398 -9.16 2.51 6.50
N VAL A 399 -7.92 2.37 6.04
CA VAL A 399 -6.76 3.05 6.64
C VAL A 399 -6.88 4.57 6.49
N LEU A 400 -7.32 5.07 5.32
CA LEU A 400 -7.52 6.50 5.10
C LEU A 400 -8.55 7.09 6.07
N ILE A 401 -9.70 6.41 6.19
CA ILE A 401 -10.81 6.80 7.07
C ILE A 401 -10.35 6.79 8.53
N GLU A 402 -9.66 5.74 8.96
CA GLU A 402 -9.22 5.58 10.33
C GLU A 402 -8.15 6.60 10.73
N ALA A 403 -7.18 6.87 9.84
CA ALA A 403 -6.13 7.85 10.09
C ALA A 403 -6.67 9.28 10.21
N ASP A 404 -7.60 9.67 9.33
CA ASP A 404 -8.25 10.98 9.41
C ASP A 404 -9.14 11.10 10.64
N TYR A 405 -9.97 10.09 10.92
CA TYR A 405 -10.80 10.06 12.13
C TYR A 405 -9.95 10.28 13.38
N ARG A 406 -8.84 9.54 13.52
CA ARG A 406 -7.92 9.69 14.66
C ARG A 406 -7.23 11.03 14.69
N MET A 407 -6.82 11.59 13.55
CA MET A 407 -6.19 12.92 13.52
C MET A 407 -7.15 13.96 14.11
N LYS A 408 -8.44 13.87 13.75
CA LYS A 408 -9.46 14.76 14.29
C LYS A 408 -9.65 14.53 15.79
N MET A 409 -9.73 13.27 16.25
CA MET A 409 -9.83 12.93 17.66
C MET A 409 -8.63 13.44 18.48
N ILE A 410 -7.41 13.40 17.94
CA ILE A 410 -6.22 14.01 18.53
C ILE A 410 -6.40 15.52 18.64
N GLY A 411 -6.72 16.18 17.52
CA GLY A 411 -6.82 17.64 17.49
C GLY A 411 -7.92 18.20 18.39
N ILE A 412 -9.02 17.47 18.61
CA ILE A 412 -10.06 17.85 19.58
C ILE A 412 -9.77 17.38 21.02
N GLY A 413 -8.64 16.73 21.28
CA GLY A 413 -8.22 16.30 22.62
C GLY A 413 -9.03 15.12 23.18
N LYS A 414 -9.49 14.22 22.31
CA LYS A 414 -10.14 12.93 22.67
C LYS A 414 -9.19 11.74 22.55
N LEU A 415 -8.12 11.88 21.78
CA LEU A 415 -7.02 10.91 21.69
C LEU A 415 -5.72 11.63 22.07
N ASP A 416 -4.85 10.98 22.84
CA ASP A 416 -3.55 11.52 23.18
C ASP A 416 -2.49 11.11 22.14
N ALA A 417 -1.85 12.08 21.50
CA ALA A 417 -0.75 11.88 20.57
C ALA A 417 0.64 12.11 21.19
N GLY A 418 0.71 12.34 22.51
CA GLY A 418 1.94 12.68 23.22
C GLY A 418 2.16 14.19 23.33
N ALA A 419 3.10 14.58 24.21
CA ALA A 419 3.29 15.98 24.60
C ALA A 419 3.71 16.92 23.44
N ASN A 420 4.33 16.37 22.40
CA ASN A 420 4.81 17.11 21.23
C ASN A 420 3.71 17.40 20.21
N ILE A 421 2.56 16.73 20.29
CA ILE A 421 1.41 16.94 19.42
C ILE A 421 0.21 17.33 20.30
N PRO A 422 0.24 18.54 20.91
CA PRO A 422 -0.85 19.01 21.75
C PRO A 422 -2.14 19.16 20.94
N SER A 423 -3.29 18.93 21.56
CA SER A 423 -4.57 19.20 20.92
C SER A 423 -4.74 20.71 20.69
N TYR A 424 -5.66 21.07 19.78
CA TYR A 424 -6.00 22.49 19.54
C TYR A 424 -6.37 23.22 20.83
N PHE A 425 -7.08 22.53 21.72
CA PHE A 425 -7.47 23.06 23.02
C PHE A 425 -6.29 23.29 23.98
N ASP A 426 -5.27 22.44 23.92
CA ASP A 426 -4.08 22.62 24.76
C ASP A 426 -3.21 23.76 24.24
N LEU A 427 -3.18 23.97 22.92
CA LEU A 427 -2.58 25.16 22.31
C LEU A 427 -3.33 26.43 22.70
N LEU A 428 -4.66 26.42 22.63
CA LEU A 428 -5.51 27.53 23.02
C LEU A 428 -5.34 27.91 24.50
N ALA A 429 -5.20 26.91 25.38
CA ALA A 429 -4.96 27.13 26.81
C ALA A 429 -3.64 27.89 27.08
N LYS A 430 -2.61 27.68 26.26
CA LYS A 430 -1.29 28.30 26.42
C LYS A 430 -1.23 29.74 25.92
N GLU A 431 -2.07 30.11 24.95
CA GLU A 431 -1.93 31.41 24.28
C GLU A 431 -2.49 32.60 25.09
N ASN A 432 -3.21 32.38 26.19
CA ASN A 432 -3.93 33.45 26.92
C ASN A 432 -4.78 34.36 26.01
N SER A 433 -5.19 33.84 24.83
CA SER A 433 -5.88 34.61 23.80
C SER A 433 -7.28 35.01 24.25
N GLN A 434 -7.54 36.32 24.34
CA GLN A 434 -8.87 36.88 24.60
C GLN A 434 -9.81 36.80 23.38
N SER A 435 -9.30 36.35 22.23
CA SER A 435 -10.00 36.29 20.94
C SER A 435 -10.84 35.03 20.72
N ALA A 436 -10.93 34.12 21.69
CA ALA A 436 -11.75 32.91 21.59
C ALA A 436 -13.25 33.28 21.62
N GLN A 437 -13.77 33.68 20.45
CA GLN A 437 -15.17 33.99 20.23
C GLN A 437 -15.55 33.51 18.82
N LYS A 438 -15.98 32.25 18.71
CA LYS A 438 -16.93 31.69 17.70
C LYS A 438 -16.91 30.16 17.74
N LEU A 439 -17.86 29.55 17.02
CA LEU A 439 -17.70 28.21 16.49
C LEU A 439 -16.49 28.22 15.56
N GLU A 440 -15.39 27.57 15.97
CA GLU A 440 -14.21 27.41 15.13
C GLU A 440 -14.46 26.25 14.16
N ALA A 441 -14.64 26.58 12.88
CA ALA A 441 -14.71 25.60 11.82
C ALA A 441 -13.30 25.40 11.25
N LEU A 442 -12.62 24.37 11.74
CA LEU A 442 -11.29 23.99 11.31
C LEU A 442 -11.40 22.92 10.21
N ARG A 443 -10.41 22.90 9.33
CA ARG A 443 -10.23 21.84 8.35
C ARG A 443 -8.80 21.34 8.45
N TRP A 444 -8.65 20.03 8.68
CA TRP A 444 -7.37 19.33 8.64
C TRP A 444 -7.43 18.23 7.61
N TRP A 445 -6.35 18.05 6.85
CA TRP A 445 -6.25 16.90 5.97
C TRP A 445 -4.82 16.38 5.90
N LEU A 446 -4.70 15.07 5.72
CA LEU A 446 -3.43 14.38 5.53
C LEU A 446 -3.14 14.24 4.03
N THR A 447 -1.90 14.49 3.63
CA THR A 447 -1.43 14.30 2.26
C THR A 447 0.05 13.95 2.23
N MET A 448 0.55 13.66 1.04
CA MET A 448 1.90 13.15 0.80
C MET A 448 2.97 14.16 1.21
N LYS A 449 4.03 13.70 1.88
CA LYS A 449 5.25 14.46 2.11
C LYS A 449 6.48 13.66 1.70
N TYR A 450 7.23 14.21 0.75
CA TYR A 450 8.52 13.70 0.32
C TYR A 450 9.48 14.88 0.17
N ASP A 451 10.76 14.65 0.43
CA ASP A 451 11.80 15.67 0.23
C ASP A 451 12.31 15.64 -1.22
N SER A 452 12.36 14.45 -1.83
CA SER A 452 12.58 14.24 -3.27
C SER A 452 12.34 12.78 -3.67
N VAL A 453 12.22 12.54 -4.97
CA VAL A 453 12.46 11.24 -5.60
C VAL A 453 13.79 11.33 -6.34
N LEU A 454 14.80 10.62 -5.86
CA LEU A 454 16.08 10.54 -6.55
C LEU A 454 15.96 9.52 -7.70
N HIS A 455 16.69 9.72 -8.79
CA HIS A 455 16.75 8.73 -9.86
C HIS A 455 18.12 8.71 -10.56
N ASN A 456 18.49 7.56 -11.12
CA ASN A 456 19.67 7.49 -11.99
C ASN A 456 19.41 8.20 -13.34
N PRO A 457 20.44 8.56 -14.12
CA PRO A 457 20.24 9.28 -15.38
C PRO A 457 19.33 8.56 -16.38
N GLN A 458 19.32 7.22 -16.37
CA GLN A 458 18.51 6.37 -17.25
C GLN A 458 17.07 6.19 -16.77
N ARG A 459 16.72 6.73 -15.60
CA ARG A 459 15.39 6.57 -14.97
C ARG A 459 14.97 5.11 -14.86
N THR A 460 15.91 4.21 -14.56
CA THR A 460 15.67 2.79 -14.29
C THR A 460 15.78 2.47 -12.80
N ALA A 461 16.18 3.44 -11.98
CA ALA A 461 16.29 3.29 -10.55
C ALA A 461 15.82 4.57 -9.86
N PHE A 462 14.99 4.43 -8.83
CA PHE A 462 14.39 5.52 -8.08
C PHE A 462 14.51 5.28 -6.57
N GLU A 463 14.70 6.34 -5.80
CA GLU A 463 14.71 6.33 -4.33
C GLU A 463 13.71 7.35 -3.79
N LEU A 464 12.90 6.92 -2.82
CA LEU A 464 11.90 7.71 -2.12
C LEU A 464 12.52 8.38 -0.88
N VAL A 465 12.86 9.67 -0.98
CA VAL A 465 13.55 10.39 0.10
C VAL A 465 12.58 11.21 0.94
N GLY A 466 12.73 11.11 2.26
CA GLY A 466 11.94 11.91 3.22
C GLY A 466 10.47 11.51 3.31
N SER A 467 10.13 10.26 2.93
CA SER A 467 8.77 9.72 3.05
C SER A 467 8.19 9.99 4.44
N SER A 468 7.07 10.70 4.46
CA SER A 468 6.29 11.05 5.63
C SER A 468 4.87 11.48 5.19
N VAL A 469 4.07 11.97 6.13
CA VAL A 469 2.75 12.55 5.88
C VAL A 469 2.72 14.00 6.32
N LEU A 470 2.17 14.86 5.45
CA LEU A 470 1.90 16.26 5.72
C LEU A 470 0.48 16.40 6.24
N CYS A 471 0.34 16.93 7.46
CA CYS A 471 -0.93 17.49 7.92
C CYS A 471 -1.04 18.94 7.43
N GLN A 472 -2.10 19.24 6.71
CA GLN A 472 -2.44 20.60 6.31
C GLN A 472 -3.60 21.14 7.14
N SER A 473 -3.72 22.46 7.19
CA SER A 473 -4.76 23.16 7.95
C SER A 473 -5.37 24.31 7.15
N GLU A 474 -6.64 24.57 7.41
CA GLU A 474 -7.39 25.71 6.90
C GLU A 474 -8.48 26.10 7.92
N ASN A 475 -8.78 27.39 8.06
CA ASN A 475 -9.97 27.88 8.76
C ASN A 475 -11.11 28.06 7.75
N GLN A 476 -12.32 27.74 8.14
CA GLN A 476 -13.50 27.87 7.29
C GLN A 476 -14.56 28.75 7.93
N ILE A 477 -15.44 29.28 7.09
CA ILE A 477 -16.57 30.10 7.53
C ILE A 477 -17.84 29.27 7.39
N VAL A 478 -18.59 29.10 8.48
CA VAL A 478 -19.92 28.49 8.44
C VAL A 478 -20.95 29.58 8.14
N THR A 479 -21.75 29.46 7.07
CA THR A 479 -22.82 30.41 6.71
C THR A 479 -24.03 30.28 7.65
N LYS A 480 -25.11 31.02 7.42
CA LYS A 480 -26.35 30.85 8.23
C LYS A 480 -27.05 29.52 7.88
N GLU A 481 -26.90 29.11 6.63
CA GLU A 481 -27.44 27.88 6.03
C GLU A 481 -26.55 26.67 6.35
N GLY A 482 -25.47 26.85 7.11
CA GLY A 482 -24.55 25.79 7.50
C GLY A 482 -23.54 25.36 6.44
N GLN A 483 -23.45 26.08 5.31
CA GLN A 483 -22.43 25.84 4.31
C GLN A 483 -21.05 26.24 4.84
N ARG A 484 -20.01 25.52 4.41
CA ARG A 484 -18.62 25.79 4.82
C ARG A 484 -17.86 26.41 3.66
N LEU A 485 -17.45 27.66 3.83
CA LEU A 485 -16.67 28.40 2.83
C LEU A 485 -15.19 28.27 3.14
N GLN A 486 -14.42 27.88 2.12
CA GLN A 486 -12.97 27.84 2.15
C GLN A 486 -12.39 29.25 2.23
N THR A 487 -11.33 29.43 3.01
CA THR A 487 -10.63 30.71 3.15
C THR A 487 -9.21 30.66 2.56
N GLY A 488 -8.66 29.46 2.35
CA GLY A 488 -7.27 29.25 1.96
C GLY A 488 -6.26 29.72 3.02
N GLN A 489 -6.70 30.07 4.22
CA GLN A 489 -5.86 30.59 5.30
C GLN A 489 -6.09 29.76 6.56
N ALA A 490 -5.02 29.53 7.31
CA ALA A 490 -5.08 28.93 8.63
C ALA A 490 -4.55 29.93 9.66
N GLU A 491 -5.21 30.10 10.80
CA GLU A 491 -4.71 30.92 11.91
C GLU A 491 -3.53 30.25 12.63
N LYS A 492 -2.86 30.98 13.53
CA LYS A 492 -1.64 30.55 14.19
C LYS A 492 -1.74 29.16 14.87
N LEU A 493 -2.71 28.94 15.76
CA LEU A 493 -2.88 27.68 16.48
C LEU A 493 -3.26 26.53 15.55
N ASN A 494 -4.12 26.78 14.56
CA ASN A 494 -4.48 25.81 13.53
C ASN A 494 -3.26 25.35 12.72
N ARG A 495 -2.41 26.30 12.31
CA ARG A 495 -1.12 26.00 11.66
C ARG A 495 -0.16 25.28 12.61
N GLU A 496 -0.10 25.68 13.87
CA GLU A 496 0.78 25.08 14.87
C GLU A 496 0.42 23.62 15.13
N PHE A 497 -0.87 23.28 15.23
CA PHE A 497 -1.32 21.89 15.32
C PHE A 497 -0.84 21.06 14.13
N ALA A 498 -1.12 21.52 12.90
CA ALA A 498 -0.73 20.82 11.68
C ALA A 498 0.80 20.68 11.53
N ALA A 499 1.55 21.72 11.91
CA ALA A 499 3.01 21.71 11.90
C ALA A 499 3.58 20.72 12.92
N ASN A 500 3.05 20.68 14.15
CA ASN A 500 3.48 19.72 15.17
C ASN A 500 3.15 18.29 14.77
N PHE A 501 1.94 18.05 14.24
CA PHE A 501 1.52 16.75 13.72
C PHE A 501 2.46 16.25 12.62
N THR A 502 2.83 17.12 11.68
CA THR A 502 3.76 16.79 10.59
C THR A 502 5.19 16.54 11.10
N LYS A 503 5.68 17.41 11.99
CA LYS A 503 7.04 17.35 12.52
C LYS A 503 7.30 16.08 13.34
N HIS A 504 6.32 15.68 14.14
CA HIS A 504 6.41 14.53 15.04
C HIS A 504 5.70 13.29 14.49
N TYR A 505 5.47 13.23 13.18
CA TYR A 505 4.72 12.15 12.55
C TYR A 505 5.35 10.77 12.78
N GLN A 506 6.68 10.67 12.80
CA GLN A 506 7.37 9.40 13.05
C GLN A 506 7.16 8.89 14.48
N GLU A 507 7.16 9.78 15.48
CA GLU A 507 6.81 9.43 16.87
C GLU A 507 5.35 8.95 16.95
N LEU A 508 4.45 9.62 16.22
CA LEU A 508 3.04 9.25 16.15
C LEU A 508 2.84 7.88 15.49
N ALA A 509 3.54 7.60 14.39
CA ALA A 509 3.46 6.35 13.66
C ALA A 509 3.97 5.14 14.44
N GLN A 510 4.89 5.33 15.38
CA GLN A 510 5.32 4.29 16.33
C GLN A 510 4.28 4.03 17.42
N LYS A 511 3.52 5.06 17.83
CA LYS A 511 2.51 4.95 18.88
C LYS A 511 1.17 4.42 18.37
N ASP A 512 0.75 4.85 17.18
CA ASP A 512 -0.51 4.48 16.55
C ASP A 512 -0.24 4.01 15.13
N LEU A 513 -0.29 2.69 14.95
CA LEU A 513 0.19 2.00 13.75
C LEU A 513 -0.59 2.40 12.48
N VAL A 514 -1.80 2.97 12.60
CA VAL A 514 -2.54 3.45 11.42
C VAL A 514 -1.76 4.52 10.65
N TYR A 515 -0.91 5.30 11.34
CA TYR A 515 -0.11 6.34 10.68
C TYR A 515 1.13 5.76 10.01
N ALA A 516 1.72 4.69 10.55
CA ALA A 516 2.74 3.94 9.82
C ALA A 516 2.15 3.27 8.58
N ASP A 517 0.92 2.75 8.69
CA ASP A 517 0.19 2.10 7.60
C ASP A 517 -0.27 3.10 6.52
N LEU A 518 -0.71 4.29 6.92
CA LEU A 518 -1.03 5.39 6.00
C LEU A 518 0.21 5.81 5.20
N GLN A 519 1.37 5.93 5.86
CA GLN A 519 2.63 6.21 5.19
C GLN A 519 2.96 5.13 4.15
N ASN A 520 2.76 3.85 4.50
CA ASN A 520 2.96 2.74 3.59
C ASN A 520 2.04 2.82 2.35
N ILE A 521 0.75 3.16 2.53
CA ILE A 521 -0.17 3.38 1.40
C ILE A 521 0.29 4.54 0.52
N PHE A 522 0.82 5.61 1.10
CA PHE A 522 1.34 6.74 0.31
C PHE A 522 2.58 6.34 -0.48
N ASP A 523 3.49 5.57 0.12
CA ASP A 523 4.67 5.05 -0.58
C ASP A 523 4.26 4.14 -1.74
N LEU A 524 3.32 3.21 -1.53
CA LEU A 524 2.78 2.35 -2.60
C LEU A 524 2.08 3.15 -3.70
N ALA A 525 1.31 4.19 -3.34
CA ALA A 525 0.68 5.08 -4.31
C ALA A 525 1.71 5.84 -5.14
N LEU A 526 2.80 6.30 -4.53
CA LEU A 526 3.89 6.96 -5.24
C LEU A 526 4.63 5.98 -6.17
N VAL A 527 4.82 4.73 -5.75
CA VAL A 527 5.34 3.65 -6.61
C VAL A 527 4.45 3.47 -7.84
N ALA A 528 3.14 3.28 -7.66
CA ALA A 528 2.20 3.08 -8.76
C ALA A 528 2.17 4.29 -9.70
N ALA A 529 2.22 5.51 -9.16
CA ALA A 529 2.26 6.73 -9.97
C ALA A 529 3.57 6.91 -10.74
N LEU A 530 4.72 6.57 -10.15
CA LEU A 530 6.02 6.56 -10.85
C LEU A 530 6.03 5.51 -11.96
N MET A 531 5.49 4.32 -11.69
CA MET A 531 5.34 3.26 -12.70
C MET A 531 4.53 3.73 -13.91
N GLN A 532 3.41 4.41 -13.66
CA GLN A 532 2.58 4.98 -14.72
C GLN A 532 3.26 6.13 -15.46
N ASN A 533 3.89 7.06 -14.75
CA ASN A 533 4.47 8.26 -15.37
C ASN A 533 5.74 7.97 -16.17
N GLU A 534 6.54 7.01 -15.73
CA GLU A 534 7.82 6.64 -16.35
C GLU A 534 7.70 5.37 -17.23
N GLN A 535 6.46 4.86 -17.42
CA GLN A 535 6.15 3.67 -18.22
C GLN A 535 6.98 2.46 -17.80
N LEU A 536 7.17 2.27 -16.50
CA LEU A 536 8.10 1.28 -15.97
C LEU A 536 7.67 -0.16 -16.28
N ALA A 537 6.36 -0.43 -16.31
CA ALA A 537 5.81 -1.72 -16.68
C ALA A 537 6.11 -2.04 -18.16
N ASP A 538 5.80 -1.12 -19.07
CA ASP A 538 6.07 -1.26 -20.51
C ASP A 538 7.56 -1.46 -20.80
N ARG A 539 8.42 -0.72 -20.11
CA ARG A 539 9.88 -0.82 -20.24
C ARG A 539 10.44 -2.17 -19.76
N ALA A 540 9.73 -2.85 -18.88
CA ALA A 540 10.02 -4.20 -18.43
C ALA A 540 9.24 -5.27 -19.22
N GLY A 541 8.47 -4.90 -20.25
CA GLY A 541 7.59 -5.84 -20.95
C GLY A 541 6.52 -6.48 -20.06
N TRP A 542 6.13 -5.82 -18.97
CA TRP A 542 5.18 -6.35 -18.00
C TRP A 542 3.76 -5.88 -18.33
N GLU A 543 2.94 -6.77 -18.89
CA GLU A 543 1.57 -6.46 -19.31
C GLU A 543 0.56 -6.37 -18.15
N MET A 544 0.95 -6.78 -16.93
CA MET A 544 0.09 -6.94 -15.75
C MET A 544 -1.16 -7.80 -16.05
N ASN A 545 -1.12 -9.07 -15.67
CA ASN A 545 -2.27 -9.96 -15.76
C ASN A 545 -3.08 -9.97 -14.46
N ALA A 546 -2.64 -10.73 -13.45
CA ALA A 546 -3.40 -10.89 -12.21
C ALA A 546 -3.62 -9.56 -11.46
N PHE A 547 -2.69 -8.61 -11.56
CA PHE A 547 -2.74 -7.34 -10.82
C PHE A 547 -3.42 -6.19 -11.57
N ALA A 548 -3.65 -6.32 -12.88
CA ALA A 548 -4.36 -5.29 -13.65
C ALA A 548 -5.80 -5.06 -13.16
N SER A 549 -6.44 -3.98 -13.62
CA SER A 549 -7.79 -3.54 -13.21
C SER A 549 -8.88 -4.60 -13.44
N ASN A 550 -8.75 -5.40 -14.50
CA ASN A 550 -9.61 -6.55 -14.81
C ASN A 550 -8.94 -7.91 -14.49
N GLY A 551 -7.83 -7.88 -13.75
CA GLY A 551 -7.02 -9.05 -13.43
C GLY A 551 -7.71 -10.04 -12.48
N MET A 552 -7.10 -11.23 -12.41
CA MET A 552 -7.62 -12.38 -11.66
C MET A 552 -7.49 -12.24 -10.15
N TYR A 553 -6.52 -11.45 -9.65
CA TYR A 553 -6.37 -11.24 -8.22
C TYR A 553 -7.52 -10.39 -7.67
N ARG A 554 -8.18 -10.88 -6.62
CA ARG A 554 -9.26 -10.20 -5.91
C ARG A 554 -8.76 -9.78 -4.53
N PRO A 555 -8.46 -8.48 -4.30
CA PRO A 555 -8.18 -7.98 -2.96
C PRO A 555 -9.32 -8.31 -1.99
N ALA A 556 -9.01 -8.47 -0.70
CA ALA A 556 -10.04 -8.70 0.29
C ALA A 556 -11.01 -7.50 0.37
N GLU A 557 -12.30 -7.82 0.48
CA GLU A 557 -13.36 -6.84 0.65
C GLU A 557 -13.79 -6.73 2.11
N TYR A 558 -14.27 -5.54 2.44
CA TYR A 558 -14.59 -5.17 3.79
C TYR A 558 -15.87 -4.32 3.86
N LYS A 559 -16.52 -4.27 5.02
CA LYS A 559 -17.69 -3.40 5.21
C LYS A 559 -17.30 -1.92 5.05
N PRO A 560 -17.97 -1.18 4.16
CA PRO A 560 -17.67 0.23 3.88
C PRO A 560 -18.23 1.14 4.99
N ALA A 561 -17.54 2.25 5.26
CA ALA A 561 -17.99 3.26 6.22
C ALA A 561 -18.58 4.46 5.46
N HIS A 562 -19.84 4.78 5.72
CA HIS A 562 -20.55 5.88 5.06
C HIS A 562 -20.84 7.06 5.98
N THR A 563 -20.90 6.83 7.29
CA THR A 563 -21.18 7.88 8.26
C THR A 563 -20.32 7.72 9.52
N VAL A 564 -20.15 8.81 10.28
CA VAL A 564 -19.51 8.78 11.60
C VAL A 564 -20.30 9.64 12.59
N GLU A 565 -20.23 9.29 13.87
CA GLU A 565 -20.63 10.23 14.92
C GLU A 565 -19.80 11.51 14.84
N THR A 566 -20.45 12.64 15.05
CA THR A 566 -19.77 13.93 14.96
C THR A 566 -18.55 14.02 15.89
N VAL A 567 -17.43 14.41 15.28
CA VAL A 567 -16.20 14.80 15.98
C VAL A 567 -16.33 16.26 16.40
N VAL A 568 -16.93 16.48 17.57
CA VAL A 568 -17.03 17.80 18.22
C VAL A 568 -16.54 17.71 19.66
N ASN A 569 -15.82 18.73 20.09
CA ASN A 569 -15.51 18.89 21.51
C ASN A 569 -15.67 20.35 21.93
N HIS A 570 -15.76 20.51 23.24
CA HIS A 570 -16.00 21.78 23.90
C HIS A 570 -15.09 21.91 25.12
N ARG A 571 -14.61 23.12 25.34
CA ARG A 571 -13.99 23.53 26.59
C ARG A 571 -14.37 24.98 26.91
N VAL A 572 -14.37 25.30 28.20
CA VAL A 572 -14.63 26.65 28.71
C VAL A 572 -13.29 27.34 28.94
N TYR A 573 -13.08 28.51 28.33
CA TYR A 573 -11.91 29.35 28.53
C TYR A 573 -12.35 30.77 28.91
N ASN A 574 -11.85 31.28 30.05
CA ASN A 574 -12.17 32.63 30.54
C ASN A 574 -13.68 32.93 30.57
N GLY A 575 -14.49 31.94 30.98
CA GLY A 575 -15.95 32.05 31.03
C GLY A 575 -16.67 32.02 29.68
N LYS A 576 -16.01 31.69 28.57
CA LYS A 576 -16.64 31.56 27.24
C LYS A 576 -16.56 30.13 26.73
N ASP A 577 -17.61 29.69 26.05
CA ASP A 577 -17.69 28.37 25.44
C ASP A 577 -16.99 28.36 24.08
N VAL A 578 -15.95 27.53 23.95
CA VAL A 578 -15.25 27.32 22.68
C VAL A 578 -15.67 25.97 22.12
N VAL A 579 -16.27 26.00 20.93
CA VAL A 579 -16.67 24.81 20.18
C VAL A 579 -15.79 24.70 18.96
N VAL A 580 -15.12 23.56 18.84
CA VAL A 580 -14.31 23.23 17.67
C VAL A 580 -15.03 22.17 16.88
N GLN A 581 -15.35 22.52 15.63
CA GLN A 581 -15.85 21.58 14.62
C GLN A 581 -14.75 21.39 13.58
N VAL A 582 -14.38 20.14 13.35
CA VAL A 582 -13.30 19.78 12.44
C VAL A 582 -13.86 19.00 11.27
N ALA A 583 -13.37 19.30 10.07
CA ALA A 583 -13.59 18.49 8.87
C ALA A 583 -12.30 18.30 8.10
N GLY A 584 -12.43 17.75 6.89
CA GLY A 584 -11.32 17.41 6.01
C GLY A 584 -11.16 15.90 5.95
N GLY A 585 -9.96 15.40 5.70
CA GLY A 585 -9.84 14.03 5.24
C GLY A 585 -8.41 13.58 4.94
N VAL A 586 -8.30 12.60 4.06
CA VAL A 586 -7.04 12.23 3.44
C VAL A 586 -7.14 12.48 1.95
N ARG A 587 -6.11 13.11 1.37
CA ARG A 587 -6.01 13.32 -0.07
C ARG A 587 -4.68 12.77 -0.56
N VAL A 588 -4.74 11.80 -1.47
CA VAL A 588 -3.56 11.24 -2.12
C VAL A 588 -3.53 11.72 -3.56
N ASP A 589 -2.64 12.67 -3.81
CA ASP A 589 -2.46 13.33 -5.11
C ASP A 589 -0.97 13.27 -5.48
N THR A 590 -0.59 12.20 -6.17
CA THR A 590 0.79 11.91 -6.52
C THR A 590 1.34 12.85 -7.60
N ALA A 591 0.47 13.53 -8.36
CA ALA A 591 0.89 14.49 -9.38
C ALA A 591 1.69 15.65 -8.75
N SER A 592 1.37 16.03 -7.52
CA SER A 592 2.11 17.04 -6.75
C SER A 592 3.57 16.64 -6.47
N VAL A 593 3.86 15.33 -6.48
CA VAL A 593 5.20 14.78 -6.28
C VAL A 593 5.86 14.46 -7.62
N VAL A 594 5.24 13.60 -8.43
CA VAL A 594 5.83 13.01 -9.64
C VAL A 594 5.96 14.02 -10.79
N LYS A 595 5.01 14.95 -10.95
CA LYS A 595 5.06 15.94 -12.04
C LYS A 595 5.83 17.21 -11.66
N ASN A 596 6.19 17.36 -10.38
CA ASN A 596 6.98 18.48 -9.92
C ASN A 596 8.48 18.21 -10.15
N GLN A 597 9.06 18.84 -11.19
CA GLN A 597 10.47 18.65 -11.53
C GLN A 597 11.44 19.01 -10.40
N ASN A 598 11.05 19.86 -9.44
CA ASN A 598 11.89 20.17 -8.28
C ASN A 598 12.02 18.98 -7.31
N ASN A 599 11.08 18.03 -7.36
CA ASN A 599 11.11 16.84 -6.53
C ASN A 599 11.90 15.71 -7.19
N LEU A 600 12.02 15.67 -8.53
CA LEU A 600 12.79 14.66 -9.25
C LEU A 600 14.25 15.10 -9.38
N LYS A 601 15.17 14.40 -8.73
CA LYS A 601 16.60 14.77 -8.71
C LYS A 601 17.47 13.64 -9.22
N VAL A 602 18.43 13.97 -10.10
CA VAL A 602 19.39 12.98 -10.60
C VAL A 602 20.41 12.65 -9.50
N SER A 603 20.64 11.36 -9.25
CA SER A 603 21.66 10.82 -8.35
C SER A 603 22.28 9.55 -8.95
N PRO A 604 23.57 9.57 -9.32
CA PRO A 604 24.29 8.38 -9.77
C PRO A 604 24.38 7.28 -8.70
N GLU A 605 24.35 7.64 -7.42
CA GLU A 605 24.40 6.69 -6.30
C GLU A 605 23.23 5.70 -6.34
N VAL A 606 22.02 6.16 -6.70
CA VAL A 606 20.83 5.30 -6.88
C VAL A 606 21.07 4.24 -7.95
N GLY A 607 21.80 4.59 -9.02
CA GLY A 607 22.21 3.63 -10.05
C GLY A 607 23.16 2.56 -9.51
N ALA A 608 24.12 2.94 -8.66
CA ALA A 608 25.04 1.99 -8.04
C ALA A 608 24.32 1.01 -7.08
N VAL A 609 23.33 1.48 -6.32
CA VAL A 609 22.47 0.62 -5.50
C VAL A 609 21.69 -0.35 -6.39
N SER A 610 21.10 0.12 -7.49
CA SER A 610 20.37 -0.72 -8.44
C SER A 610 21.25 -1.80 -9.08
N THR A 611 22.50 -1.50 -9.43
CA THR A 611 23.42 -2.52 -9.98
C THR A 611 23.71 -3.63 -8.97
N LYS A 612 23.97 -3.28 -7.71
CA LYS A 612 24.18 -4.27 -6.63
C LYS A 612 22.93 -5.08 -6.31
N SER A 613 21.77 -4.47 -6.53
CA SER A 613 20.44 -5.01 -6.24
C SER A 613 19.93 -6.01 -7.28
N GLN A 614 20.63 -6.21 -8.40
CA GLN A 614 20.22 -7.17 -9.41
C GLN A 614 20.02 -8.56 -8.79
N ALA A 615 18.99 -9.26 -9.28
CA ALA A 615 18.71 -10.61 -8.84
C ALA A 615 19.94 -11.51 -9.07
N PRO A 616 20.40 -12.25 -8.04
CA PRO A 616 21.40 -13.30 -8.26
C PRO A 616 20.77 -14.45 -9.07
N ALA A 617 21.52 -15.53 -9.28
CA ALA A 617 20.93 -16.78 -9.73
C ALA A 617 19.94 -17.26 -8.65
N LEU A 618 18.65 -17.04 -8.90
CA LEU A 618 17.57 -17.34 -7.97
C LEU A 618 16.90 -18.68 -8.35
N PRO A 619 16.49 -19.48 -7.35
CA PRO A 619 15.62 -20.64 -7.52
C PRO A 619 14.41 -20.36 -8.43
N VAL A 620 13.95 -21.39 -9.14
CA VAL A 620 12.75 -21.27 -9.98
C VAL A 620 11.54 -20.92 -9.10
N GLY A 621 10.75 -19.94 -9.52
CA GLY A 621 9.59 -19.45 -8.76
C GLY A 621 9.92 -18.48 -7.61
N ARG A 622 11.21 -18.21 -7.35
CA ARG A 622 11.61 -17.20 -6.36
C ARG A 622 11.40 -15.79 -6.89
N TRP A 623 10.58 -15.03 -6.16
CA TRP A 623 10.15 -13.67 -6.52
C TRP A 623 10.71 -12.57 -5.61
N TRP A 624 11.53 -12.93 -4.61
CA TRP A 624 12.18 -11.99 -3.70
C TRP A 624 13.58 -12.46 -3.27
N TRP A 625 14.44 -11.52 -2.89
CA TRP A 625 15.79 -11.78 -2.38
C TRP A 625 16.24 -10.64 -1.46
N ASP A 626 17.29 -10.88 -0.68
CA ASP A 626 17.92 -9.86 0.15
C ASP A 626 19.22 -9.41 -0.51
N LEU A 627 19.49 -8.09 -0.46
CA LEU A 627 20.83 -7.61 -0.76
C LEU A 627 21.76 -8.08 0.36
N ALA A 628 22.81 -8.82 0.01
CA ALA A 628 23.81 -9.24 0.98
C ALA A 628 24.41 -7.99 1.66
N ASN A 629 24.45 -8.00 3.00
CA ASN A 629 25.05 -6.92 3.81
C ASN A 629 26.53 -6.69 3.47
#